data_AF-A0A8J2KS48-F1
#
_entry.id   AF-A0A8J2KS48-F1
#
_cell.length_a   1.000
_cell.length_b   1.000
_cell.length_c   1.000
_cell.angle_alpha   90.00
_cell.angle_beta   90.00
_cell.angle_gamma   90.00
#
_symmetry.space_group_name_H-M   'P 1'
#
loop_
_entity.id
_entity.type
_entity.pdbx_description
1 polymer ?
#
loop_
_entity_poly.entity_id
_entity_poly.type
_entity_poly.pdbx_seq_one_letter_code
_entity_poly.pdbx_strand_id
1 'polypeptide(L)'
;ILLVDCGHTFDAEAVKDLMNKPFVLGEILPKSCPICRTEIRTSSRFKSVLMRSRKDMDAIKQIIYGNPALIYQQQLEVHKILRSSPQLDSLLVDLRDKIMLTLYSSHSMADASGVSFKQMGILEAHSLAFVAKTLTRCIVTQSEFTSRFLPPEYTQIINQYLIRIAKYLPNVEWPLTRFEIRSVMQELNRITDLMELCMKQADNQHEILKRLLKQPRGKAAFKRAYTIATAIGIPYDDNARAKYVEALQELEEALECKIGISDGERLDILKAFNFSTGRWFKCPNGHIYVITECGGATEESVCNECGAKVGGENHSVLPTNDLATEMDGATRPLYPTALSRSPV
;
A
#
# COMPACT_ATOMS: atom_id res chain seq x y z
N ILE A 1 -41.01 -49.77 5.62
CA ILE A 1 -40.44 -48.69 6.46
C ILE A 1 -41.23 -47.42 6.19
N LEU A 2 -41.84 -46.85 7.23
CA LEU A 2 -42.54 -45.56 7.16
C LEU A 2 -41.54 -44.42 7.32
N LEU A 3 -41.57 -43.43 6.42
CA LEU A 3 -40.85 -42.18 6.58
C LEU A 3 -41.74 -41.19 7.32
N VAL A 4 -41.39 -40.89 8.58
CA VAL A 4 -42.21 -40.05 9.48
C VAL A 4 -42.39 -38.63 8.93
N ASP A 5 -41.38 -38.10 8.23
CA ASP A 5 -41.36 -36.72 7.74
C ASP A 5 -42.35 -36.45 6.58
N CYS A 6 -42.81 -37.49 5.88
CA CYS A 6 -43.74 -37.34 4.75
C CYS A 6 -44.85 -38.39 4.67
N GLY A 7 -44.93 -39.32 5.61
CA GLY A 7 -45.95 -40.36 5.68
C GLY A 7 -45.85 -41.47 4.63
N HIS A 8 -44.90 -41.41 3.69
CA HIS A 8 -44.74 -42.43 2.65
C HIS A 8 -44.10 -43.71 3.21
N THR A 9 -44.57 -44.85 2.74
CA THR A 9 -44.06 -46.17 3.13
C THR A 9 -43.32 -46.82 1.97
N PHE A 10 -42.15 -47.36 2.24
CA PHE A 10 -41.29 -48.04 1.28
C PHE A 10 -40.92 -49.44 1.77
N ASP A 11 -40.45 -50.30 0.88
CA ASP A 11 -39.82 -51.56 1.29
C ASP A 11 -38.51 -51.28 2.05
N ALA A 12 -38.02 -52.28 2.80
CA ALA A 12 -36.85 -52.09 3.66
C ALA A 12 -35.52 -52.00 2.90
N GLU A 13 -35.45 -52.59 1.71
CA GLU A 13 -34.23 -52.66 0.89
C GLU A 13 -34.04 -51.36 0.11
N ALA A 14 -35.09 -50.81 -0.49
CA ALA A 14 -35.10 -49.51 -1.16
C ALA A 14 -34.70 -48.36 -0.24
N VAL A 15 -35.17 -48.36 1.02
CA VAL A 15 -34.72 -47.34 2.00
C VAL A 15 -33.25 -47.56 2.37
N LYS A 16 -32.81 -48.81 2.50
CA LYS A 16 -31.40 -49.13 2.79
C LYS A 16 -30.49 -48.68 1.65
N ASP A 17 -30.88 -48.91 0.41
CA ASP A 17 -30.14 -48.51 -0.79
C ASP A 17 -30.12 -46.99 -0.95
N LEU A 18 -31.25 -46.31 -0.72
CA LEU A 18 -31.32 -44.84 -0.69
C LEU A 18 -30.33 -44.25 0.33
N MET A 19 -30.26 -44.84 1.53
CA MET A 19 -29.38 -44.38 2.60
C MET A 19 -27.91 -44.68 2.30
N ASN A 20 -27.61 -45.84 1.71
CA ASN A 20 -26.25 -46.28 1.41
C ASN A 20 -25.69 -45.77 0.07
N LYS A 21 -26.53 -45.15 -0.78
CA LYS A 21 -26.08 -44.57 -2.05
C LYS A 21 -24.92 -43.59 -1.80
N PRO A 22 -23.72 -43.85 -2.35
CA PRO A 22 -22.55 -43.03 -2.10
C PRO A 22 -22.74 -41.63 -2.67
N PHE A 23 -22.12 -40.64 -2.03
CA PHE A 23 -22.07 -39.27 -2.55
C PHE A 23 -21.17 -39.27 -3.79
N VAL A 24 -21.75 -39.01 -4.96
CA VAL A 24 -20.99 -38.73 -6.18
C VAL A 24 -20.61 -37.24 -6.14
N LEU A 25 -19.36 -36.93 -6.52
CA LEU A 25 -18.89 -35.54 -6.65
C LEU A 25 -19.85 -34.75 -7.57
N GLY A 26 -20.56 -33.77 -7.00
CA GLY A 26 -21.57 -32.95 -7.68
C GLY A 26 -23.03 -33.20 -7.25
N GLU A 27 -23.33 -34.28 -6.52
CA GLU A 27 -24.69 -34.66 -6.08
C GLU A 27 -24.82 -34.78 -4.56
N ILE A 28 -24.24 -33.85 -3.81
CA ILE A 28 -24.44 -33.83 -2.35
C ILE A 28 -25.81 -33.21 -2.06
N LEU A 29 -26.84 -34.04 -2.20
CA LEU A 29 -28.23 -33.71 -1.92
C LEU A 29 -28.66 -34.32 -0.58
N PRO A 30 -29.58 -33.66 0.15
CA PRO A 30 -30.18 -34.28 1.33
C PRO A 30 -30.85 -35.61 0.93
N LYS A 31 -30.81 -36.60 1.83
CA LYS A 31 -31.54 -37.85 1.64
C LYS A 31 -33.04 -37.53 1.66
N SER A 32 -33.67 -37.59 0.49
CA SER A 32 -35.07 -37.19 0.29
C SER A 32 -35.95 -38.35 -0.12
N CYS A 33 -37.25 -38.23 0.19
CA CYS A 33 -38.26 -39.16 -0.26
C CYS A 33 -38.30 -39.23 -1.81
N PRO A 34 -38.22 -40.42 -2.43
CA PRO A 34 -38.28 -40.57 -3.88
C PRO A 34 -39.59 -40.08 -4.53
N ILE A 35 -40.70 -40.09 -3.77
CA ILE A 35 -42.03 -39.72 -4.28
C ILE A 35 -42.24 -38.20 -4.20
N CYS A 36 -42.06 -37.61 -3.01
CA CYS A 36 -42.43 -36.22 -2.75
C CYS A 36 -41.24 -35.27 -2.54
N ARG A 37 -40.01 -35.78 -2.62
CA ARG A 37 -38.74 -35.05 -2.41
C ARG A 37 -38.57 -34.39 -1.04
N THR A 38 -39.49 -34.59 -0.10
CA THR A 38 -39.34 -34.17 1.30
C THR A 38 -38.07 -34.76 1.91
N GLU A 39 -37.26 -33.91 2.53
CA GLU A 39 -36.04 -34.31 3.24
C GLU A 39 -36.39 -35.29 4.38
N ILE A 40 -35.68 -36.41 4.43
CA ILE A 40 -35.81 -37.40 5.49
C ILE A 40 -34.96 -36.92 6.67
N ARG A 41 -35.62 -36.41 7.69
CA ARG A 41 -35.00 -35.81 8.87
C ARG A 41 -34.97 -36.74 10.07
N THR A 42 -35.91 -37.68 10.13
CA THR A 42 -36.11 -38.51 11.33
C THR A 42 -36.21 -39.99 10.95
N SER A 43 -35.28 -40.79 11.48
CA SER A 43 -35.32 -42.24 11.38
C SER A 43 -34.55 -42.86 12.54
N SER A 44 -35.19 -43.73 13.32
CA SER A 44 -34.54 -44.46 14.40
C SER A 44 -33.49 -45.44 13.87
N ARG A 45 -33.78 -46.10 12.73
CA ARG A 45 -32.92 -47.12 12.12
C ARG A 45 -31.69 -46.55 11.40
N PHE A 46 -31.81 -45.38 10.78
CA PHE A 46 -30.75 -44.77 9.97
C PHE A 46 -30.17 -43.49 10.56
N LYS A 47 -30.30 -43.30 11.89
CA LYS A 47 -29.88 -42.08 12.61
C LYS A 47 -28.44 -41.67 12.30
N SER A 48 -27.49 -42.62 12.29
CA SER A 48 -26.06 -42.35 12.03
C SER A 48 -25.80 -41.83 10.61
N VAL A 49 -26.45 -42.43 9.61
CA VAL A 49 -26.32 -42.06 8.20
C VAL A 49 -26.92 -40.67 7.95
N LEU A 50 -28.10 -40.39 8.52
CA LEU A 50 -28.74 -39.08 8.42
C LEU A 50 -27.92 -37.98 9.12
N MET A 51 -27.32 -38.27 10.28
CA MET A 51 -26.43 -37.34 10.98
C MET A 51 -25.17 -37.02 10.15
N ARG A 52 -24.55 -38.04 9.52
CA ARG A 52 -23.39 -37.83 8.64
C ARG A 52 -23.77 -36.98 7.43
N SER A 53 -24.86 -37.31 6.75
CA SER A 53 -25.34 -36.55 5.59
C SER A 53 -25.63 -35.08 5.92
N ARG A 54 -26.19 -34.79 7.11
CA ARG A 54 -26.37 -33.40 7.56
C ARG A 54 -25.05 -32.68 7.80
N LYS A 55 -24.10 -33.34 8.46
CA LYS A 55 -22.79 -32.75 8.73
C LYS A 55 -22.05 -32.40 7.43
N ASP A 56 -22.14 -33.26 6.42
CA ASP A 56 -21.57 -33.03 5.10
C ASP A 56 -22.27 -31.85 4.39
N MET A 57 -23.61 -31.78 4.44
CA MET A 57 -24.39 -30.65 3.93
C MET A 57 -24.05 -29.33 4.64
N ASP A 58 -23.90 -29.35 5.95
CA ASP A 58 -23.55 -28.17 6.75
C ASP A 58 -22.12 -27.71 6.46
N ALA A 59 -21.18 -28.63 6.25
CA ALA A 59 -19.82 -28.30 5.81
C ALA A 59 -19.82 -27.61 4.43
N ILE A 60 -20.65 -28.08 3.49
CA ILE A 60 -20.79 -27.46 2.16
C ILE A 60 -21.47 -26.09 2.27
N LYS A 61 -22.52 -25.96 3.09
CA LYS A 61 -23.13 -24.67 3.37
C LYS A 61 -22.13 -23.71 4.01
N GLN A 62 -21.21 -24.18 4.85
CA GLN A 62 -20.12 -23.34 5.38
C GLN A 62 -19.11 -22.94 4.30
N ILE A 63 -18.86 -23.79 3.30
CA ILE A 63 -18.01 -23.43 2.14
C ILE A 63 -18.70 -22.38 1.26
N ILE A 64 -20.01 -22.51 1.02
CA ILE A 64 -20.77 -21.65 0.10
C ILE A 64 -21.22 -20.35 0.77
N TYR A 65 -21.83 -20.43 1.96
CA TYR A 65 -22.39 -19.29 2.68
C TYR A 65 -21.43 -18.73 3.72
N GLY A 66 -20.36 -19.44 4.08
CA GLY A 66 -19.37 -19.02 5.08
C GLY A 66 -19.69 -19.47 6.50
N ASN A 67 -18.75 -19.24 7.41
CA ASN A 67 -18.93 -19.46 8.84
C ASN A 67 -19.85 -18.38 9.43
N PRO A 68 -21.02 -18.73 10.02
CA PRO A 68 -21.95 -17.75 10.59
C PRO A 68 -21.33 -16.86 11.66
N ALA A 69 -20.39 -17.37 12.46
CA ALA A 69 -19.71 -16.59 13.49
C ALA A 69 -18.80 -15.52 12.85
N LEU A 70 -18.13 -15.85 11.73
CA LEU A 70 -17.29 -14.89 11.00
C LEU A 70 -18.14 -13.79 10.35
N ILE A 71 -19.27 -14.17 9.74
CA ILE A 71 -20.23 -13.21 9.17
C ILE A 71 -20.70 -12.25 10.27
N TYR A 72 -21.13 -12.79 11.41
CA TYR A 72 -21.58 -11.98 12.54
C TYR A 72 -20.48 -11.02 13.04
N GLN A 73 -19.23 -11.49 13.11
CA GLN A 73 -18.09 -10.63 13.48
C GLN A 73 -17.88 -9.49 12.49
N GLN A 74 -17.95 -9.75 11.18
CA GLN A 74 -17.82 -8.71 10.15
C GLN A 74 -18.97 -7.70 10.23
N GLN A 75 -20.20 -8.17 10.41
CA GLN A 75 -21.38 -7.30 10.60
C GLN A 75 -21.25 -6.41 11.83
N LEU A 76 -20.77 -6.99 12.95
CA LEU A 76 -20.53 -6.25 14.18
C LEU A 76 -19.42 -5.21 14.03
N GLU A 77 -18.36 -5.52 13.28
CA GLU A 77 -17.30 -4.56 12.95
C GLU A 77 -17.84 -3.38 12.14
N VAL A 78 -18.64 -3.65 11.10
CA VAL A 78 -19.29 -2.60 10.30
C VAL A 78 -20.22 -1.76 11.18
N HIS A 79 -21.03 -2.38 12.04
CA HIS A 79 -21.90 -1.67 12.99
C HIS A 79 -21.13 -0.68 13.87
N LYS A 80 -20.00 -1.13 14.45
CA LYS A 80 -19.14 -0.30 15.30
C LYS A 80 -18.57 0.88 14.52
N ILE A 81 -18.05 0.64 13.32
CA ILE A 81 -17.48 1.68 12.44
C ILE A 81 -18.55 2.76 12.17
N LEU A 82 -19.74 2.37 11.74
CA LEU A 82 -20.84 3.30 11.43
C LEU A 82 -21.21 4.17 12.63
N ARG A 83 -21.22 3.61 13.85
CA ARG A 83 -21.50 4.39 15.07
C ARG A 83 -20.36 5.31 15.48
N SER A 84 -19.11 4.92 15.23
CA SER A 84 -17.92 5.70 15.58
C SER A 84 -17.56 6.80 14.58
N SER A 85 -18.25 6.88 13.44
CA SER A 85 -17.89 7.78 12.33
C SER A 85 -19.08 8.65 11.89
N PRO A 86 -19.56 9.58 12.74
CA PRO A 86 -20.67 10.48 12.39
C PRO A 86 -20.37 11.38 11.18
N GLN A 87 -19.09 11.61 10.84
CA GLN A 87 -18.67 12.35 9.66
C GLN A 87 -19.07 11.66 8.34
N LEU A 88 -19.45 10.38 8.37
CA LEU A 88 -20.04 9.69 7.21
C LEU A 88 -21.35 10.35 6.76
N ASP A 89 -22.09 10.99 7.69
CA ASP A 89 -23.38 11.63 7.42
C ASP A 89 -23.27 12.88 6.55
N SER A 90 -22.08 13.48 6.40
CA SER A 90 -21.91 14.72 5.62
C SER A 90 -21.24 14.51 4.27
N LEU A 91 -20.35 13.52 4.15
CA LEU A 91 -19.56 13.28 2.93
C LEU A 91 -20.12 12.15 2.04
N LEU A 92 -20.91 11.23 2.61
CA LEU A 92 -21.17 9.91 2.04
C LEU A 92 -22.57 9.37 2.34
N VAL A 93 -23.58 10.25 2.39
CA VAL A 93 -24.97 9.89 2.77
C VAL A 93 -25.50 8.69 1.99
N ASP A 94 -25.45 8.75 0.65
CA ASP A 94 -25.98 7.68 -0.21
C ASP A 94 -25.28 6.34 0.05
N LEU A 95 -23.97 6.37 0.31
CA LEU A 95 -23.21 5.17 0.59
C LEU A 95 -23.55 4.59 1.96
N ARG A 96 -23.65 5.45 2.97
CA ARG A 96 -24.03 5.05 4.32
C ARG A 96 -25.41 4.40 4.31
N ASP A 97 -26.39 5.01 3.65
CA ASP A 97 -27.74 4.48 3.55
C ASP A 97 -27.75 3.11 2.87
N LYS A 98 -26.96 2.94 1.80
CA LYS A 98 -26.77 1.63 1.17
C LYS A 98 -26.14 0.60 2.11
N ILE A 99 -25.13 0.97 2.90
CA ILE A 99 -24.53 0.08 3.91
C ILE A 99 -25.61 -0.31 4.94
N MET A 100 -26.37 0.64 5.45
CA MET A 100 -27.42 0.41 6.45
C MET A 100 -28.50 -0.55 5.93
N LEU A 101 -29.00 -0.30 4.71
CA LEU A 101 -30.02 -1.15 4.06
C LEU A 101 -29.50 -2.57 3.79
N THR A 102 -28.20 -2.72 3.56
CA THR A 102 -27.60 -4.04 3.32
C THR A 102 -27.31 -4.77 4.65
N LEU A 103 -26.92 -4.03 5.70
CA LEU A 103 -26.52 -4.59 6.99
C LEU A 103 -27.72 -5.04 7.84
N TYR A 104 -28.82 -4.29 7.83
CA TYR A 104 -29.99 -4.55 8.68
C TYR A 104 -31.19 -5.04 7.88
N SER A 105 -31.98 -5.94 8.48
CA SER A 105 -33.35 -6.18 8.04
C SER A 105 -34.18 -4.95 8.41
N SER A 106 -34.76 -4.28 7.42
CA SER A 106 -35.62 -3.09 7.52
C SER A 106 -36.29 -2.90 8.90
N HIS A 107 -35.89 -1.81 9.59
CA HIS A 107 -36.45 -1.22 10.83
C HIS A 107 -35.92 -1.66 12.21
N SER A 108 -34.93 -2.55 12.35
CA SER A 108 -34.36 -2.86 13.67
C SER A 108 -33.08 -2.09 13.99
N MET A 109 -33.20 -0.79 14.28
CA MET A 109 -32.27 -0.10 15.18
C MET A 109 -32.71 -0.28 16.66
N ALA A 110 -33.31 -1.43 17.00
CA ALA A 110 -34.00 -1.62 18.27
C ALA A 110 -33.01 -1.62 19.46
N ASP A 111 -33.09 -0.54 20.23
CA ASP A 111 -33.35 -0.50 21.67
C ASP A 111 -32.65 -1.54 22.56
N ALA A 112 -31.71 -1.04 23.35
CA ALA A 112 -31.22 -1.52 24.66
C ALA A 112 -30.82 -2.99 24.86
N SER A 113 -31.04 -3.92 23.93
CA SER A 113 -30.94 -5.37 24.18
C SER A 113 -30.22 -6.20 23.10
N GLY A 114 -29.86 -5.63 21.95
CA GLY A 114 -28.97 -6.28 21.00
C GLY A 114 -29.25 -5.89 19.55
N VAL A 115 -28.19 -5.78 18.75
CA VAL A 115 -28.30 -5.45 17.32
C VAL A 115 -28.66 -6.69 16.53
N SER A 116 -29.74 -6.64 15.76
CA SER A 116 -30.15 -7.72 14.84
C SER A 116 -29.65 -7.41 13.43
N PHE A 117 -28.88 -8.32 12.84
CA PHE A 117 -28.33 -8.17 11.49
C PHE A 117 -29.12 -8.98 10.46
N LYS A 118 -29.13 -8.50 9.22
CA LYS A 118 -29.71 -9.23 8.08
C LYS A 118 -28.93 -10.54 7.86
N GLN A 119 -29.63 -11.62 7.54
CA GLN A 119 -28.97 -12.85 7.08
C GLN A 119 -28.34 -12.60 5.70
N MET A 120 -27.06 -12.90 5.55
CA MET A 120 -26.28 -12.66 4.33
C MET A 120 -25.17 -13.72 4.15
N GLY A 121 -24.66 -13.82 2.93
CA GLY A 121 -23.50 -14.67 2.62
C GLY A 121 -22.17 -14.00 2.98
N ILE A 122 -21.11 -14.79 3.03
CA ILE A 122 -19.75 -14.31 3.36
C ILE A 122 -19.21 -13.25 2.41
N LEU A 123 -19.54 -13.31 1.11
CA LEU A 123 -19.08 -12.32 0.13
C LEU A 123 -19.75 -10.96 0.35
N GLU A 124 -21.02 -10.95 0.73
CA GLU A 124 -21.76 -9.73 1.08
C GLU A 124 -21.19 -9.11 2.36
N ALA A 125 -20.97 -9.94 3.39
CA ALA A 125 -20.38 -9.52 4.66
C ALA A 125 -18.96 -8.93 4.47
N HIS A 126 -18.13 -9.58 3.65
CA HIS A 126 -16.80 -9.08 3.32
C HIS A 126 -16.86 -7.78 2.53
N SER A 127 -17.75 -7.67 1.54
CA SER A 127 -17.94 -6.42 0.77
C SER A 127 -18.31 -5.25 1.70
N LEU A 128 -19.25 -5.48 2.63
CA LEU A 128 -19.63 -4.49 3.64
C LEU A 128 -18.45 -4.09 4.54
N ALA A 129 -17.72 -5.07 5.07
CA ALA A 129 -16.56 -4.82 5.91
C ALA A 129 -15.47 -4.03 5.17
N PHE A 130 -15.21 -4.37 3.91
CA PHE A 130 -14.26 -3.67 3.06
C PHE A 130 -14.68 -2.22 2.80
N VAL A 131 -15.94 -2.00 2.41
CA VAL A 131 -16.48 -0.66 2.17
C VAL A 131 -16.39 0.17 3.44
N ALA A 132 -16.87 -0.33 4.59
CA ALA A 132 -16.83 0.42 5.85
C ALA A 132 -15.40 0.85 6.23
N LYS A 133 -14.43 -0.07 6.15
CA LYS A 133 -13.00 0.22 6.42
C LYS A 133 -12.42 1.25 5.45
N THR A 134 -12.78 1.14 4.17
CA THR A 134 -12.38 2.10 3.14
C THR A 134 -12.83 3.51 3.51
N LEU A 135 -14.08 3.66 3.97
CA LEU A 135 -14.60 4.98 4.35
C LEU A 135 -13.94 5.53 5.60
N THR A 136 -13.69 4.69 6.61
CA THR A 136 -12.89 5.10 7.78
C THR A 136 -11.52 5.62 7.36
N ARG A 137 -10.84 4.93 6.45
CA ARG A 137 -9.53 5.37 5.92
C ARG A 137 -9.66 6.72 5.21
N CYS A 138 -10.67 6.90 4.37
CA CYS A 138 -10.96 8.17 3.68
C CYS A 138 -11.17 9.33 4.67
N ILE A 139 -11.96 9.12 5.74
CA ILE A 139 -12.23 10.14 6.76
C ILE A 139 -10.96 10.51 7.53
N VAL A 140 -10.23 9.50 8.03
CA VAL A 140 -8.99 9.72 8.79
C VAL A 140 -8.01 10.50 7.93
N THR A 141 -7.83 10.07 6.68
CA THR A 141 -7.00 10.75 5.69
C THR A 141 -7.38 12.23 5.53
N GLN A 142 -8.67 12.51 5.32
CA GLN A 142 -9.17 13.88 5.16
C GLN A 142 -8.93 14.74 6.43
N SER A 143 -9.04 14.15 7.62
CA SER A 143 -8.80 14.84 8.89
C SER A 143 -7.31 15.16 9.11
N GLU A 144 -6.41 14.22 8.80
CA GLU A 144 -4.96 14.41 8.84
C GLU A 144 -4.54 15.53 7.89
N PHE A 145 -5.16 15.60 6.70
CA PHE A 145 -4.89 16.66 5.75
C PHE A 145 -5.33 18.05 6.21
N THR A 146 -6.54 18.13 6.76
CA THR A 146 -7.09 19.41 7.24
C THR A 146 -6.23 19.99 8.38
N SER A 147 -5.71 19.12 9.25
CA SER A 147 -4.90 19.53 10.40
C SER A 147 -3.46 19.96 10.06
N ARG A 148 -2.91 19.48 8.95
CA ARG A 148 -1.51 19.73 8.56
C ARG A 148 -1.29 20.95 7.67
N PHE A 149 -2.33 21.73 7.36
CA PHE A 149 -2.24 22.96 6.55
C PHE A 149 -1.47 22.79 5.22
N LEU A 150 -1.71 21.69 4.50
CA LEU A 150 -1.08 21.45 3.21
C LEU A 150 -1.49 22.51 2.16
N PRO A 151 -0.65 22.74 1.14
CA PRO A 151 -1.01 23.63 0.03
C PRO A 151 -2.35 23.26 -0.60
N PRO A 152 -3.19 24.24 -1.00
CA PRO A 152 -4.54 24.00 -1.50
C PRO A 152 -4.63 23.04 -2.69
N GLU A 153 -3.60 23.03 -3.55
CA GLU A 153 -3.51 22.15 -4.71
C GLU A 153 -3.59 20.66 -4.33
N TYR A 154 -2.90 20.26 -3.27
CA TYR A 154 -2.86 18.89 -2.80
C TYR A 154 -4.21 18.49 -2.21
N THR A 155 -4.74 19.32 -1.34
CA THR A 155 -6.06 19.14 -0.72
C THR A 155 -7.15 18.98 -1.78
N GLN A 156 -7.10 19.77 -2.85
CA GLN A 156 -8.05 19.67 -3.97
C GLN A 156 -7.94 18.33 -4.70
N ILE A 157 -6.73 17.88 -5.03
CA ILE A 157 -6.50 16.60 -5.74
C ILE A 157 -6.97 15.42 -4.90
N ILE A 158 -6.62 15.38 -3.62
CA ILE A 158 -7.02 14.31 -2.72
C ILE A 158 -8.54 14.26 -2.56
N ASN A 159 -9.18 15.42 -2.36
CA ASN A 159 -10.64 15.51 -2.30
C ASN A 159 -11.29 14.97 -3.58
N GLN A 160 -10.70 15.19 -4.76
CA GLN A 160 -11.21 14.60 -6.00
C GLN A 160 -11.13 13.06 -5.98
N TYR A 161 -10.04 12.46 -5.50
CA TYR A 161 -9.96 10.99 -5.37
C TYR A 161 -10.94 10.43 -4.34
N LEU A 162 -11.10 11.10 -3.19
CA LEU A 162 -12.10 10.72 -2.19
C LEU A 162 -13.52 10.77 -2.76
N ILE A 163 -13.86 11.82 -3.50
CA ILE A 163 -15.16 11.96 -4.17
C ILE A 163 -15.37 10.88 -5.24
N ARG A 164 -14.32 10.43 -5.93
CA ARG A 164 -14.44 9.33 -6.92
C ARG A 164 -14.79 8.02 -6.23
N ILE A 165 -14.11 7.67 -5.13
CA ILE A 165 -14.44 6.47 -4.34
C ILE A 165 -15.86 6.57 -3.77
N ALA A 166 -16.20 7.74 -3.23
CA ALA A 166 -17.52 8.07 -2.69
C ALA A 166 -18.66 7.88 -3.69
N LYS A 167 -18.45 8.27 -4.95
CA LYS A 167 -19.43 8.13 -6.04
C LYS A 167 -19.45 6.73 -6.63
N TYR A 168 -18.34 6.02 -6.62
CA TYR A 168 -18.25 4.70 -7.23
C TYR A 168 -18.99 3.64 -6.41
N LEU A 169 -18.68 3.53 -5.12
CA LEU A 169 -19.18 2.44 -4.25
C LEU A 169 -20.72 2.35 -4.13
N PRO A 170 -21.49 3.46 -4.08
CA PRO A 170 -22.96 3.40 -4.06
C PRO A 170 -23.56 2.87 -5.36
N ASN A 171 -22.89 3.08 -6.49
CA ASN A 171 -23.42 2.81 -7.82
C ASN A 171 -23.07 1.42 -8.37
N VAL A 172 -22.26 0.65 -7.64
CA VAL A 172 -21.86 -0.72 -8.01
C VAL A 172 -22.76 -1.75 -7.33
N GLU A 173 -23.11 -2.84 -8.00
CA GLU A 173 -23.86 -3.93 -7.38
C GLU A 173 -23.04 -4.68 -6.33
N TRP A 174 -23.67 -5.08 -5.23
CA TRP A 174 -23.01 -5.85 -4.17
C TRP A 174 -23.50 -7.30 -4.18
N PRO A 175 -22.65 -8.29 -3.86
CA PRO A 175 -21.28 -8.18 -3.33
C PRO A 175 -20.23 -7.72 -4.37
N LEU A 176 -19.22 -6.99 -3.90
CA LEU A 176 -18.12 -6.53 -4.74
C LEU A 176 -17.30 -7.71 -5.26
N THR A 177 -16.94 -7.64 -6.53
CA THR A 177 -16.00 -8.58 -7.15
C THR A 177 -14.56 -8.33 -6.68
N ARG A 178 -13.69 -9.32 -6.87
CA ARG A 178 -12.25 -9.18 -6.57
C ARG A 178 -11.60 -8.03 -7.35
N PHE A 179 -12.04 -7.79 -8.58
CA PHE A 179 -11.52 -6.71 -9.42
C PHE A 179 -11.90 -5.33 -8.87
N GLU A 180 -13.14 -5.17 -8.42
CA GLU A 180 -13.62 -3.89 -7.86
C GLU A 180 -12.95 -3.58 -6.53
N ILE A 181 -12.80 -4.59 -5.64
CA ILE A 181 -12.04 -4.46 -4.40
C ILE A 181 -10.60 -4.01 -4.70
N ARG A 182 -9.93 -4.69 -5.65
CA ARG A 182 -8.56 -4.36 -6.05
C ARG A 182 -8.45 -2.93 -6.60
N SER A 183 -9.37 -2.53 -7.45
CA SER A 183 -9.41 -1.18 -8.04
C SER A 183 -9.51 -0.10 -6.96
N VAL A 184 -10.41 -0.28 -5.98
CA VAL A 184 -10.55 0.64 -4.85
C VAL A 184 -9.29 0.65 -3.98
N MET A 185 -8.69 -0.51 -3.69
CA MET A 185 -7.43 -0.59 -2.93
C MET A 185 -6.28 0.15 -3.63
N GLN A 186 -6.19 0.04 -4.95
CA GLN A 186 -5.19 0.74 -5.75
C GLN A 186 -5.37 2.27 -5.67
N GLU A 187 -6.59 2.77 -5.74
CA GLU A 187 -6.85 4.22 -5.55
C GLU A 187 -6.60 4.68 -4.10
N LEU A 188 -6.85 3.84 -3.09
CA LEU A 188 -6.47 4.16 -1.71
C LEU A 188 -4.95 4.23 -1.51
N ASN A 189 -4.21 3.33 -2.17
CA ASN A 189 -2.74 3.39 -2.18
C ASN A 189 -2.25 4.68 -2.86
N ARG A 190 -2.87 5.09 -3.97
CA ARG A 190 -2.56 6.38 -4.61
C ARG A 190 -2.75 7.54 -3.64
N ILE A 191 -3.86 7.58 -2.91
CA ILE A 191 -4.11 8.64 -1.93
C ILE A 191 -3.00 8.62 -0.87
N THR A 192 -2.66 7.44 -0.34
CA THR A 192 -1.60 7.24 0.67
C THR A 192 -0.24 7.73 0.17
N ASP A 193 0.17 7.29 -1.01
CA ASP A 193 1.43 7.64 -1.67
C ASP A 193 1.48 9.15 -1.97
N LEU A 194 0.36 9.76 -2.37
CA LEU A 194 0.25 11.21 -2.53
C LEU A 194 0.38 11.92 -1.18
N MET A 195 -0.27 11.45 -0.11
CA MET A 195 -0.12 12.06 1.22
C MET A 195 1.34 12.09 1.63
N GLU A 196 2.04 10.97 1.48
CA GLU A 196 3.43 10.86 1.89
C GLU A 196 4.30 11.86 1.13
N LEU A 197 4.12 11.97 -0.19
CA LEU A 197 4.83 12.95 -1.01
C LEU A 197 4.55 14.39 -0.56
N CYS A 198 3.29 14.73 -0.29
CA CYS A 198 2.90 16.05 0.17
C CYS A 198 3.43 16.38 1.57
N MET A 199 3.40 15.40 2.49
CA MET A 199 3.91 15.55 3.84
C MET A 199 5.42 15.80 3.83
N LYS A 200 6.18 15.05 3.00
CA LYS A 200 7.61 15.30 2.82
C LYS A 200 7.90 16.73 2.32
N GLN A 201 6.99 17.34 1.55
CA GLN A 201 7.12 18.73 1.06
C GLN A 201 6.65 19.78 2.06
N ALA A 202 5.53 19.56 2.76
CA ALA A 202 4.90 20.56 3.63
C ALA A 202 5.52 20.63 5.01
N ASP A 203 6.04 19.50 5.54
CA ASP A 203 6.91 19.56 6.70
C ASP A 203 8.23 20.21 6.27
N ASN A 204 8.36 21.50 6.59
CA ASN A 204 9.57 22.30 6.47
C ASN A 204 10.79 21.69 7.21
N GLN A 205 10.62 20.54 7.87
CA GLN A 205 11.58 19.76 8.65
C GLN A 205 12.36 18.74 7.81
N HIS A 206 11.90 18.36 6.61
CA HIS A 206 12.68 17.48 5.73
C HIS A 206 13.72 18.30 4.96
N GLU A 207 14.74 18.78 5.68
CA GLU A 207 15.90 19.50 5.15
C GLU A 207 16.53 18.77 3.94
N ILE A 208 16.45 17.44 4.00
CA ILE A 208 16.79 16.49 2.94
C ILE A 208 16.00 16.75 1.64
N LEU A 209 14.67 16.86 1.69
CA LEU A 209 13.86 17.07 0.48
C LEU A 209 14.11 18.47 -0.12
N LYS A 210 14.28 19.50 0.71
CA LYS A 210 14.64 20.84 0.23
C LYS A 210 15.95 20.82 -0.56
N ARG A 211 16.97 20.12 -0.05
CA ARG A 211 18.26 19.94 -0.73
C ARG A 211 18.09 19.17 -2.04
N LEU A 212 17.27 18.12 -2.03
CA LEU A 212 16.96 17.32 -3.22
C LEU A 212 16.26 18.11 -4.32
N LEU A 213 15.27 18.94 -3.97
CA LEU A 213 14.51 19.74 -4.92
C LEU A 213 15.34 20.89 -5.55
N LYS A 214 16.44 21.30 -4.91
CA LYS A 214 17.42 22.22 -5.51
C LYS A 214 18.23 21.55 -6.62
N GLN A 215 18.42 20.24 -6.55
CA GLN A 215 19.17 19.50 -7.56
C GLN A 215 18.29 19.24 -8.81
N PRO A 216 18.84 19.36 -10.04
CA PRO A 216 18.09 19.06 -11.27
C PRO A 216 17.55 17.62 -11.29
N ARG A 217 18.36 16.65 -10.84
CA ARG A 217 17.99 15.23 -10.79
C ARG A 217 16.87 14.97 -9.77
N GLY A 218 17.01 15.46 -8.54
CA GLY A 218 15.98 15.36 -7.50
C GLY A 218 14.67 16.04 -7.90
N LYS A 219 14.73 17.24 -8.51
CA LYS A 219 13.54 17.91 -9.05
C LYS A 219 12.84 17.11 -10.14
N ALA A 220 13.60 16.48 -11.05
CA ALA A 220 13.04 15.64 -12.10
C ALA A 220 12.39 14.37 -11.52
N ALA A 221 13.05 13.71 -10.57
CA ALA A 221 12.53 12.52 -9.89
C ALA A 221 11.24 12.82 -9.12
N PHE A 222 11.22 13.89 -8.32
CA PHE A 222 10.03 14.36 -7.62
C PHE A 222 8.89 14.66 -8.61
N LYS A 223 9.16 15.37 -9.70
CA LYS A 223 8.15 15.70 -10.71
C LYS A 223 7.54 14.43 -11.33
N ARG A 224 8.34 13.38 -11.57
CA ARG A 224 7.82 12.10 -12.07
C ARG A 224 6.92 11.42 -11.04
N ALA A 225 7.38 11.28 -9.80
CA ALA A 225 6.59 10.70 -8.71
C ALA A 225 5.26 11.45 -8.54
N TYR A 226 5.31 12.78 -8.49
CA TYR A 226 4.14 13.64 -8.40
C TYR A 226 3.17 13.45 -9.57
N THR A 227 3.69 13.42 -10.81
CA THR A 227 2.88 13.24 -12.02
C THR A 227 2.14 11.89 -12.00
N ILE A 228 2.81 10.82 -11.56
CA ILE A 228 2.21 9.48 -11.47
C ILE A 228 1.11 9.43 -10.40
N ALA A 229 1.37 10.00 -9.22
CA ALA A 229 0.41 10.03 -8.11
C ALA A 229 -0.80 10.94 -8.38
N THR A 230 -0.65 11.96 -9.23
CA THR A 230 -1.72 12.93 -9.55
C THR A 230 -2.40 12.68 -10.89
N ALA A 231 -2.05 11.61 -11.61
CA ALA A 231 -2.63 11.26 -12.91
C ALA A 231 -4.11 10.82 -12.81
N ILE A 232 -5.02 11.79 -12.76
CA ILE A 232 -6.46 11.57 -12.70
C ILE A 232 -6.94 10.85 -13.97
N GLY A 233 -7.80 9.84 -13.79
CA GLY A 233 -8.37 9.07 -14.90
C GLY A 233 -7.50 7.91 -15.36
N ILE A 234 -6.25 7.82 -14.92
CA ILE A 234 -5.35 6.70 -15.21
C ILE A 234 -5.44 5.70 -14.04
N PRO A 235 -5.54 4.38 -14.26
CA PRO A 235 -5.49 3.39 -13.18
C PRO A 235 -4.18 3.45 -12.40
N TYR A 236 -4.23 3.39 -11.06
CA TYR A 236 -3.04 3.27 -10.22
C TYR A 236 -2.67 1.80 -9.99
N ASP A 237 -2.43 1.07 -11.07
CA ASP A 237 -2.09 -0.34 -11.00
C ASP A 237 -0.68 -0.58 -10.41
N ASP A 238 -0.33 -1.85 -10.24
CA ASP A 238 0.94 -2.24 -9.63
C ASP A 238 2.15 -1.71 -10.44
N ASN A 239 2.01 -1.57 -11.76
CA ASN A 239 3.05 -1.04 -12.64
C ASN A 239 3.19 0.48 -12.50
N ALA A 240 2.07 1.21 -12.41
CA ALA A 240 2.09 2.64 -12.10
C ALA A 240 2.74 2.88 -10.73
N ARG A 241 2.38 2.08 -9.72
CA ARG A 241 2.99 2.17 -8.39
C ARG A 241 4.47 1.80 -8.38
N ALA A 242 4.89 0.80 -9.15
CA ALA A 242 6.31 0.45 -9.28
C ALA A 242 7.13 1.64 -9.84
N LYS A 243 6.62 2.32 -10.87
CA LYS A 243 7.25 3.53 -11.42
C LYS A 243 7.27 4.70 -10.43
N TYR A 244 6.24 4.82 -9.59
CA TYR A 244 6.23 5.79 -8.50
C TYR A 244 7.34 5.49 -7.49
N VAL A 245 7.49 4.23 -7.06
CA VAL A 245 8.54 3.80 -6.13
C VAL A 245 9.94 4.00 -6.73
N GLU A 246 10.14 3.66 -8.00
CA GLU A 246 11.38 3.92 -8.72
C GLU A 246 11.74 5.42 -8.72
N ALA A 247 10.77 6.29 -8.98
CA ALA A 247 10.97 7.72 -8.93
C ALA A 247 11.28 8.24 -7.51
N LEU A 248 10.73 7.62 -6.46
CA LEU A 248 11.11 7.92 -5.08
C LEU A 248 12.53 7.44 -4.75
N GLN A 249 12.91 6.27 -5.22
CA GLN A 249 14.26 5.76 -5.01
C GLN A 249 15.30 6.66 -5.70
N GLU A 250 15.04 7.08 -6.94
CA GLU A 250 15.90 8.06 -7.62
C GLU A 250 15.97 9.41 -6.90
N LEU A 251 14.87 9.81 -6.24
CA LEU A 251 14.83 11.00 -5.41
C LEU A 251 15.72 10.83 -4.17
N GLU A 252 15.75 9.66 -3.55
CA GLU A 252 16.63 9.36 -2.42
C GLU A 252 18.11 9.25 -2.84
N GLU A 253 18.40 8.57 -3.95
CA GLU A 253 19.75 8.44 -4.51
C GLU A 253 20.35 9.78 -4.95
N ALA A 254 19.53 10.79 -5.25
CA ALA A 254 20.03 12.13 -5.54
C ALA A 254 20.70 12.80 -4.30
N LEU A 255 20.47 12.30 -3.08
CA LEU A 255 21.27 12.70 -1.90
C LEU A 255 22.68 12.13 -1.95
N GLU A 256 22.86 10.97 -2.57
CA GLU A 256 24.15 10.32 -2.75
C GLU A 256 24.97 10.98 -3.88
N CYS A 257 24.99 12.31 -3.93
CA CYS A 257 26.14 12.98 -4.49
C CYS A 257 27.34 12.54 -3.64
N LYS A 258 28.31 11.84 -4.26
CA LYS A 258 29.55 11.30 -3.64
C LYS A 258 30.41 12.34 -2.88
N ILE A 259 29.96 13.59 -2.86
CA ILE A 259 30.63 14.80 -2.38
C ILE A 259 29.86 15.55 -1.29
N GLY A 260 28.68 15.07 -0.89
CA GLY A 260 27.96 15.63 0.27
C GLY A 260 27.40 17.05 0.09
N ILE A 261 27.47 17.63 -1.11
CA ILE A 261 26.95 18.96 -1.47
C ILE A 261 26.08 18.90 -2.73
N SER A 262 25.15 19.85 -2.89
CA SER A 262 24.32 19.94 -4.09
C SER A 262 25.12 20.39 -5.32
N ASP A 263 24.66 20.04 -6.53
CA ASP A 263 25.27 20.51 -7.78
C ASP A 263 25.31 22.06 -7.90
N GLY A 264 24.32 22.75 -7.34
CA GLY A 264 24.31 24.21 -7.28
C GLY A 264 25.44 24.75 -6.40
N GLU A 265 25.57 24.23 -5.18
CA GLU A 265 26.67 24.57 -4.27
C GLU A 265 28.03 24.22 -4.87
N ARG A 266 28.13 23.06 -5.54
CA ARG A 266 29.34 22.65 -6.27
C ARG A 266 29.72 23.69 -7.32
N LEU A 267 28.78 24.12 -8.15
CA LEU A 267 29.02 25.15 -9.18
C LEU A 267 29.39 26.50 -8.56
N ASP A 268 28.77 26.89 -7.45
CA ASP A 268 29.08 28.14 -6.76
C ASP A 268 30.48 28.11 -6.13
N ILE A 269 30.90 26.98 -5.55
CA ILE A 269 32.28 26.75 -5.07
C ILE A 269 33.27 26.84 -6.23
N LEU A 270 33.02 26.16 -7.35
CA LEU A 270 33.89 26.22 -8.53
C LEU A 270 34.04 27.64 -9.07
N LYS A 271 32.94 28.41 -9.11
CA LYS A 271 32.97 29.83 -9.50
C LYS A 271 33.75 30.69 -8.51
N ALA A 272 33.58 30.46 -7.21
CA ALA A 272 34.25 31.24 -6.17
C ALA A 272 35.76 31.06 -6.20
N PHE A 273 36.24 29.83 -6.38
CA PHE A 273 37.68 29.55 -6.50
C PHE A 273 38.24 29.93 -7.88
N ASN A 274 37.44 29.87 -8.94
CA ASN A 274 37.81 30.24 -10.31
C ASN A 274 39.11 29.57 -10.80
N PHE A 275 39.28 28.29 -10.46
CA PHE A 275 40.46 27.50 -10.84
C PHE A 275 40.26 26.76 -12.16
N SER A 276 41.37 26.47 -12.84
CA SER A 276 41.41 25.42 -13.87
C SER A 276 41.14 24.05 -13.23
N THR A 277 40.53 23.13 -13.99
CA THR A 277 40.23 21.78 -13.51
C THR A 277 41.51 21.00 -13.14
N GLY A 278 41.37 20.03 -12.23
CA GLY A 278 42.43 19.13 -11.78
C GLY A 278 43.10 19.51 -10.46
N ARG A 279 42.48 20.40 -9.66
CA ARG A 279 43.01 20.84 -8.35
C ARG A 279 42.31 20.21 -7.13
N TRP A 280 41.24 19.46 -7.36
CA TRP A 280 40.42 18.85 -6.31
C TRP A 280 40.81 17.39 -6.12
N PHE A 281 41.04 17.01 -4.86
CA PHE A 281 41.47 15.68 -4.46
C PHE A 281 40.56 15.16 -3.34
N LYS A 282 40.67 13.87 -3.04
CA LYS A 282 39.91 13.21 -1.97
C LYS A 282 40.80 12.37 -1.08
N CYS A 283 40.45 12.35 0.21
CA CYS A 283 41.12 11.53 1.21
C CYS A 283 40.77 10.04 1.03
N PRO A 284 41.38 9.11 1.80
CA PRO A 284 41.11 7.67 1.69
C PRO A 284 39.65 7.30 1.96
N ASN A 285 38.94 8.16 2.71
CA ASN A 285 37.53 8.01 3.07
C ASN A 285 36.57 8.76 2.11
N GLY A 286 37.08 9.40 1.06
CA GLY A 286 36.26 10.03 0.02
C GLY A 286 35.92 11.51 0.21
N HIS A 287 36.30 12.14 1.33
CA HIS A 287 36.07 13.57 1.57
C HIS A 287 36.95 14.44 0.65
N ILE A 288 36.34 15.47 0.04
CA ILE A 288 37.00 16.34 -0.92
C ILE A 288 37.76 17.48 -0.25
N TYR A 289 38.96 17.74 -0.76
CA TYR A 289 39.74 18.92 -0.45
C TYR A 289 40.35 19.51 -1.74
N VAL A 290 40.84 20.74 -1.66
CA VAL A 290 41.45 21.45 -2.79
C VAL A 290 42.91 21.76 -2.49
N ILE A 291 43.75 21.67 -3.51
CA ILE A 291 45.11 22.19 -3.48
C ILE A 291 45.14 23.48 -4.29
N THR A 292 45.30 24.62 -3.61
CA THR A 292 45.06 25.93 -4.19
C THR A 292 46.15 26.38 -5.15
N GLU A 293 47.34 26.76 -4.68
CA GLU A 293 48.33 27.55 -5.43
C GLU A 293 48.72 26.96 -6.80
N CYS A 294 49.49 25.87 -6.79
CA CYS A 294 50.02 25.21 -7.99
C CYS A 294 49.25 23.93 -8.38
N GLY A 295 48.28 23.49 -7.56
CA GLY A 295 47.52 22.26 -7.78
C GLY A 295 48.28 20.96 -7.50
N GLY A 296 49.52 21.03 -6.98
CA GLY A 296 50.30 19.88 -6.50
C GLY A 296 50.61 20.02 -5.01
N ALA A 297 50.59 18.93 -4.24
CA ALA A 297 50.77 18.99 -2.79
C ALA A 297 52.23 19.23 -2.39
N THR A 298 52.47 20.22 -1.53
CA THR A 298 53.80 20.52 -0.96
C THR A 298 53.86 20.37 0.55
N GLU A 299 52.72 20.12 1.20
CA GLU A 299 52.59 19.89 2.62
C GLU A 299 51.54 18.79 2.89
N GLU A 300 51.78 17.98 3.93
CA GLU A 300 50.78 17.07 4.49
C GLU A 300 49.87 17.80 5.50
N SER A 301 48.60 17.44 5.51
CA SER A 301 47.63 17.91 6.49
C SER A 301 46.68 16.78 6.92
N VAL A 302 45.61 17.13 7.62
CA VAL A 302 44.56 16.21 8.05
C VAL A 302 43.22 16.61 7.47
N CYS A 303 42.44 15.62 7.06
CA CYS A 303 41.06 15.82 6.63
C CYS A 303 40.25 16.37 7.81
N ASN A 304 39.58 17.51 7.59
CA ASN A 304 38.72 18.17 8.57
C ASN A 304 37.47 17.36 8.95
N GLU A 305 37.08 16.37 8.15
CA GLU A 305 35.91 15.53 8.41
C GLU A 305 36.25 14.23 9.16
N CYS A 306 37.34 13.55 8.76
CA CYS A 306 37.65 12.21 9.28
C CYS A 306 39.04 12.07 9.91
N GLY A 307 39.86 13.10 9.91
CA GLY A 307 41.21 13.09 10.49
C GLY A 307 42.26 12.28 9.71
N ALA A 308 41.89 11.63 8.60
CA ALA A 308 42.85 10.93 7.75
C ALA A 308 43.89 11.89 7.15
N LYS A 309 45.10 11.40 6.88
CA LYS A 309 46.14 12.20 6.22
C LYS A 309 45.74 12.60 4.80
N VAL A 310 45.95 13.87 4.47
CA VAL A 310 45.68 14.48 3.16
C VAL A 310 46.87 15.31 2.69
N GLY A 311 46.94 15.63 1.40
CA GLY A 311 48.05 16.42 0.86
C GLY A 311 49.22 15.52 0.49
N GLY A 312 50.45 15.95 0.75
CA GLY A 312 51.68 15.26 0.35
C GLY A 312 52.81 16.24 0.07
N GLU A 313 53.93 15.76 -0.44
CA GLU A 313 55.14 16.57 -0.63
C GLU A 313 55.65 16.48 -2.08
N ASN A 314 56.57 17.38 -2.44
CA ASN A 314 57.21 17.38 -3.76
C ASN A 314 56.22 17.42 -4.94
N HIS A 315 55.11 18.15 -4.78
CA HIS A 315 54.00 18.23 -5.72
C HIS A 315 53.29 16.91 -5.99
N SER A 316 53.47 15.89 -5.14
CA SER A 316 52.80 14.60 -5.19
C SER A 316 51.87 14.46 -4.00
N VAL A 317 50.64 14.03 -4.23
CA VAL A 317 49.76 13.65 -3.12
C VAL A 317 50.18 12.31 -2.53
N LEU A 318 49.74 12.05 -1.30
CA LEU A 318 49.90 10.77 -0.65
C LEU A 318 49.30 9.64 -1.51
N PRO A 319 49.89 8.43 -1.53
CA PRO A 319 49.37 7.30 -2.32
C PRO A 319 47.94 6.88 -1.96
N THR A 320 47.49 7.25 -0.76
CA THR A 320 46.16 7.00 -0.23
C THR A 320 45.14 8.09 -0.60
N ASN A 321 45.56 9.13 -1.30
CA ASN A 321 44.70 10.19 -1.81
C ASN A 321 44.50 10.01 -3.32
N ASP A 322 43.39 10.51 -3.85
CA ASP A 322 43.04 10.36 -5.26
C ASP A 322 42.45 11.66 -5.83
N LEU A 323 42.39 11.78 -7.16
CA LEU A 323 41.77 12.93 -7.82
C LEU A 323 40.25 12.89 -7.64
N ALA A 324 39.67 14.01 -7.28
CA ALA A 324 38.22 14.13 -7.08
C ALA A 324 37.53 14.60 -8.37
N THR A 325 37.51 13.72 -9.37
CA THR A 325 36.91 13.93 -10.70
C THR A 325 35.47 14.42 -10.66
N GLU A 326 34.73 14.02 -9.62
CA GLU A 326 33.35 14.36 -9.35
C GLU A 326 33.12 15.83 -8.98
N MET A 327 34.16 16.58 -8.58
CA MET A 327 34.04 17.98 -8.22
C MET A 327 34.02 18.89 -9.45
N ASP A 328 35.00 18.73 -10.35
CA ASP A 328 35.27 19.66 -11.45
C ASP A 328 35.34 19.00 -12.84
N GLY A 329 35.14 17.68 -12.92
CA GLY A 329 35.19 16.92 -14.18
C GLY A 329 36.60 16.64 -14.70
N ALA A 330 37.65 16.88 -13.91
CA ALA A 330 39.02 16.60 -14.33
C ALA A 330 39.25 15.10 -14.53
N THR A 331 39.92 14.73 -15.63
CA THR A 331 40.37 13.36 -15.90
C THR A 331 41.83 13.12 -15.52
N ARG A 332 42.55 14.20 -15.19
CA ARG A 332 43.95 14.22 -14.77
C ARG A 332 44.20 15.39 -13.83
N PRO A 333 45.15 15.28 -12.90
CA PRO A 333 45.53 16.40 -12.05
C PRO A 333 46.13 17.54 -12.88
N LEU A 334 46.00 18.76 -12.38
CA LEU A 334 46.59 19.94 -13.00
C LEU A 334 48.12 19.84 -12.99
N TYR A 335 48.69 19.39 -11.87
CA TYR A 335 50.11 19.12 -11.77
C TYR A 335 50.37 17.68 -12.27
N PRO A 336 51.11 17.47 -13.38
CA PRO A 336 51.17 16.18 -14.06
C PRO A 336 51.68 15.02 -13.19
N THR A 337 52.55 15.31 -12.23
CA THR A 337 53.14 14.34 -11.30
C THR A 337 52.37 14.20 -9.99
N ALA A 338 51.22 14.86 -9.83
CA ALA A 338 50.49 14.82 -8.55
C ALA A 338 50.08 13.41 -8.12
N LEU A 339 49.79 12.53 -9.08
CA LEU A 339 49.45 11.12 -8.85
C LEU A 339 50.60 10.18 -9.24
N SER A 340 51.78 10.69 -9.59
CA SER A 340 52.89 9.83 -9.99
C SER A 340 53.39 9.07 -8.77
N ARG A 341 53.03 7.79 -8.72
CA ARG A 341 53.52 6.85 -7.72
C ARG A 341 54.97 6.57 -8.07
N SER A 342 55.92 7.10 -7.29
CA SER A 342 57.30 6.62 -7.38
C SER A 342 57.27 5.09 -7.23
N PRO A 343 57.83 4.33 -8.18
CA PRO A 343 58.01 2.91 -7.98
C PRO A 343 58.96 2.76 -6.79
N VAL A 344 58.46 2.09 -5.75
CA VAL A 344 59.22 1.73 -4.54
C VAL A 344 60.35 0.78 -4.90
#